data_AF-A0A438K324-F1
#
_entry.id   AF-A0A438K324-F1
#
_cell.length_a   1.000
_cell.length_b   1.000
_cell.length_c   1.000
_cell.angle_alpha   90.00
_cell.angle_beta   90.00
_cell.angle_gamma   90.00
#
_symmetry.space_group_name_H-M   'P 1'
#
loop_
_entity.id
_entity.type
_entity.pdbx_description
1 polymer ?
#
loop_
_entity_poly.entity_id
_entity_poly.type
_entity_poly.pdbx_seq_one_letter_code
_entity_poly.pdbx_strand_id
1 'polypeptide(L)'
;MEEVFGTPEALIGFHPDGGASYFLSHLPGYLGEYMGLTGATLSGAEMVACGLATHYSLSAKIPLIEEQLKTLLSDDPSVIEAVLAKFSDVAYPDERSVLCRIEMLDKCFGHDTVEEIVNALESEATGSNDPWCISTLKKLRQASPLSLKIALRSIRESRSQTLEECLIREYRISVHAISRQISSDFYEGVRARLVDRNFAPKWNPPRLEDVSEDMVDRYFLPLGEYEPELELPKKLQEAFD
;
A
#
# COMPACT_ATOMS: atom_id res chain seq x y z
N MET A 1 -5.78 16.80 -13.80
CA MET A 1 -5.91 16.12 -12.50
C MET A 1 -4.51 15.66 -12.19
N GLU A 2 -3.92 16.11 -11.09
CA GLU A 2 -2.60 15.61 -10.67
C GLU A 2 -2.76 14.13 -10.30
N GLU A 3 -1.84 13.29 -10.75
CA GLU A 3 -1.83 11.87 -10.38
C GLU A 3 -1.59 11.75 -8.88
N VAL A 4 -2.47 10.99 -8.23
CA VAL A 4 -2.43 10.71 -6.80
C VAL A 4 -2.53 9.19 -6.65
N PHE A 5 -1.46 8.58 -6.16
CA PHE A 5 -1.40 7.14 -5.90
C PHE A 5 -1.47 6.89 -4.40
N GLY A 6 -2.21 5.88 -3.96
CA GLY A 6 -2.23 5.48 -2.56
C GLY A 6 -2.96 4.17 -2.35
N THR A 7 -2.73 3.57 -1.17
CA THR A 7 -3.28 2.28 -0.74
C THR A 7 -4.15 2.50 0.51
N PRO A 8 -5.40 2.98 0.37
CA PRO A 8 -6.27 3.33 1.49
C PRO A 8 -7.06 2.14 2.07
N GLU A 9 -6.69 0.91 1.77
CA GLU A 9 -7.45 -0.30 2.09
C GLU A 9 -7.66 -0.49 3.60
N ALA A 10 -6.65 -0.19 4.41
CA ALA A 10 -6.76 -0.24 5.89
C ALA A 10 -7.86 0.69 6.43
N LEU A 11 -8.17 1.77 5.71
CA LEU A 11 -9.20 2.74 6.09
C LEU A 11 -10.62 2.23 5.82
N ILE A 12 -10.80 1.23 4.94
CA ILE A 12 -12.08 0.57 4.65
C ILE A 12 -12.19 -0.81 5.33
N GLY A 13 -11.28 -1.15 6.26
CA GLY A 13 -11.32 -2.44 6.95
C GLY A 13 -10.80 -3.60 6.09
N PHE A 14 -9.90 -3.31 5.15
CA PHE A 14 -9.27 -4.28 4.25
C PHE A 14 -7.74 -4.18 4.32
N HIS A 15 -7.02 -4.97 3.53
CA HIS A 15 -5.56 -4.98 3.48
C HIS A 15 -5.07 -4.52 2.09
N PRO A 16 -3.85 -3.98 1.96
CA PRO A 16 -3.26 -3.70 0.65
C PRO A 16 -3.17 -4.98 -0.19
N ASP A 17 -3.94 -5.05 -1.28
CA ASP A 17 -4.11 -6.22 -2.13
C ASP A 17 -3.60 -6.00 -3.57
N GLY A 18 -3.75 -7.00 -4.44
CA GLY A 18 -3.38 -6.92 -5.85
C GLY A 18 -1.88 -6.85 -6.14
N GLY A 19 -1.05 -7.39 -5.26
CA GLY A 19 0.42 -7.30 -5.27
C GLY A 19 0.94 -6.08 -4.51
N ALA A 20 0.08 -5.33 -3.80
CA ALA A 20 0.50 -4.14 -3.09
C ALA A 20 1.52 -4.42 -1.99
N SER A 21 1.39 -5.52 -1.27
CA SER A 21 2.39 -5.89 -0.27
C SER A 21 3.78 -6.03 -0.89
N TYR A 22 3.89 -6.53 -2.13
CA TYR A 22 5.16 -6.69 -2.84
C TYR A 22 5.79 -5.34 -3.20
N PHE A 23 5.09 -4.46 -3.94
CA PHE A 23 5.73 -3.19 -4.31
C PHE A 23 5.95 -2.28 -3.10
N LEU A 24 5.07 -2.30 -2.10
CA LEU A 24 5.23 -1.50 -0.88
C LEU A 24 6.48 -1.94 -0.11
N SER A 25 6.72 -3.25 -0.01
CA SER A 25 7.88 -3.79 0.73
C SER A 25 9.23 -3.46 0.11
N HIS A 26 9.25 -3.08 -1.17
CA HIS A 26 10.44 -2.71 -1.93
C HIS A 26 10.66 -1.20 -2.02
N LEU A 27 9.78 -0.38 -1.43
CA LEU A 27 9.99 1.06 -1.34
C LEU A 27 11.15 1.42 -0.41
N PRO A 28 11.77 2.60 -0.58
CA PRO A 28 12.87 3.06 0.27
C PRO A 28 12.49 3.06 1.75
N GLY A 29 13.36 2.46 2.57
CA GLY A 29 13.20 2.41 4.03
C GLY A 29 11.89 1.73 4.46
N TYR A 30 11.11 2.44 5.27
CA TYR A 30 9.78 2.01 5.73
C TYR A 30 8.63 2.84 5.12
N LEU A 31 8.83 3.42 3.93
CA LEU A 31 7.80 4.17 3.22
C LEU A 31 6.57 3.30 2.89
N GLY A 32 6.79 2.03 2.54
CA GLY A 32 5.72 1.08 2.22
C GLY A 32 4.76 0.85 3.37
N GLU A 33 5.30 0.61 4.57
CA GLU A 33 4.51 0.47 5.79
C GLU A 33 3.74 1.75 6.10
N TYR A 34 4.36 2.93 5.96
CA TYR A 34 3.64 4.20 6.13
C TYR A 34 2.47 4.34 5.16
N MET A 35 2.67 4.02 3.88
CA MET A 35 1.61 4.11 2.87
C MET A 35 0.47 3.12 3.15
N GLY A 36 0.80 1.83 3.35
CA GLY A 36 -0.18 0.77 3.57
C GLY A 36 -0.99 0.95 4.86
N LEU A 37 -0.37 1.47 5.93
CA LEU A 37 -1.06 1.68 7.21
C LEU A 37 -1.89 2.95 7.26
N THR A 38 -1.42 4.03 6.61
CA THR A 38 -2.05 5.35 6.75
C THR A 38 -2.98 5.72 5.60
N GLY A 39 -2.90 5.00 4.47
CA GLY A 39 -3.54 5.39 3.23
C GLY A 39 -3.02 6.73 2.69
N ALA A 40 -1.77 7.08 3.02
CA ALA A 40 -1.14 8.26 2.47
C ALA A 40 -0.96 8.12 0.97
N THR A 41 -0.99 9.28 0.30
CA THR A 41 -0.88 9.34 -1.14
C THR A 41 0.43 9.96 -1.57
N LEU A 42 0.94 9.54 -2.72
CA LEU A 42 2.09 10.10 -3.40
C LEU A 42 1.64 10.82 -4.68
N SER A 43 2.28 11.94 -4.96
CA SER A 43 2.20 12.63 -6.25
C SER A 43 3.05 11.92 -7.31
N GLY A 44 2.80 12.19 -8.60
CA GLY A 44 3.61 11.62 -9.69
C GLY A 44 5.12 11.88 -9.56
N ALA A 45 5.53 13.05 -9.05
CA ALA A 45 6.94 13.36 -8.80
C ALA A 45 7.55 12.47 -7.68
N GLU A 46 6.76 12.21 -6.63
CA GLU A 46 7.17 11.33 -5.55
C GLU A 46 7.24 9.87 -6.00
N MET A 47 6.29 9.43 -6.83
CA MET A 47 6.29 8.07 -7.39
C MET A 47 7.55 7.79 -8.19
N VAL A 48 8.03 8.75 -8.99
CA VAL A 48 9.29 8.61 -9.73
C VAL A 48 10.47 8.56 -8.78
N ALA A 49 10.50 9.46 -7.79
CA ALA A 49 11.60 9.57 -6.84
C ALA A 49 11.74 8.34 -5.94
N CYS A 50 10.64 7.64 -5.62
CA CYS A 50 10.67 6.39 -4.84
C CYS A 50 10.68 5.12 -5.70
N GLY A 51 10.69 5.23 -7.03
CA GLY A 51 10.78 4.09 -7.94
C GLY A 51 9.46 3.36 -8.24
N LEU A 52 8.30 3.92 -7.84
CA LEU A 52 6.98 3.40 -8.22
C LEU A 52 6.60 3.69 -9.67
N ALA A 53 7.03 4.84 -10.20
CA ALA A 53 6.84 5.21 -11.59
C ALA A 53 8.18 5.24 -12.31
N THR A 54 8.22 4.68 -13.52
CA THR A 54 9.46 4.62 -14.32
C THR A 54 9.75 5.93 -15.05
N HIS A 55 8.69 6.68 -15.40
CA HIS A 55 8.77 7.91 -16.19
C HIS A 55 7.73 8.92 -15.67
N TYR A 56 7.98 10.21 -15.90
CA TYR A 56 7.05 11.29 -15.59
C TYR A 56 6.83 12.14 -16.84
N SER A 57 5.59 12.54 -17.12
CA SER A 57 5.29 13.45 -18.23
C SER A 57 4.10 14.33 -17.90
N LEU A 58 4.12 15.56 -18.40
CA LEU A 58 2.94 16.42 -18.33
C LEU A 58 1.77 15.81 -19.13
N SER A 59 0.56 15.94 -18.60
CA SER A 59 -0.66 15.36 -19.19
C SER A 59 -0.90 15.81 -20.63
N ALA A 60 -0.46 17.02 -21.01
CA ALA A 60 -0.57 17.56 -22.35
C ALA A 60 0.22 16.76 -23.42
N LYS A 61 1.24 15.99 -23.02
CA LYS A 61 2.05 15.16 -23.92
C LYS A 61 1.54 13.74 -24.08
N ILE A 62 0.60 13.28 -23.24
CA ILE A 62 0.06 11.91 -23.29
C ILE A 62 -0.47 11.53 -24.68
N PRO A 63 -1.25 12.39 -25.39
CA PRO A 63 -1.70 12.06 -26.75
C PRO A 63 -0.55 11.83 -27.74
N LEU A 64 0.56 12.57 -27.60
CA LEU A 64 1.74 12.43 -28.45
C LEU A 64 2.51 11.14 -28.14
N ILE A 65 2.62 10.79 -26.85
CA ILE A 65 3.23 9.53 -26.42
C ILE A 65 2.45 8.34 -27.00
N GLU A 66 1.13 8.35 -26.86
CA GLU A 66 0.27 7.30 -27.43
C GLU A 66 0.42 7.19 -28.96
N GLU A 67 0.48 8.31 -29.69
CA GLU A 67 0.67 8.30 -31.14
C GLU A 67 2.03 7.69 -31.53
N GLN A 68 3.11 8.03 -30.82
CA GLN A 68 4.43 7.47 -31.08
C GLN A 68 4.48 5.96 -30.78
N LEU A 69 3.86 5.52 -29.68
CA LEU A 69 3.80 4.10 -29.35
C LEU A 69 2.96 3.31 -30.37
N LYS A 70 1.85 3.88 -30.88
CA LYS A 70 1.01 3.24 -31.92
C LYS A 70 1.71 3.06 -33.26
N THR A 71 2.64 3.96 -33.59
CA THR A 71 3.38 3.92 -34.87
C THR A 71 4.69 3.15 -34.76
N LEU A 72 5.05 2.68 -33.57
CA LEU A 72 6.23 1.87 -33.34
C LEU A 72 6.10 0.50 -34.00
N LEU A 73 7.10 0.10 -34.78
CA LEU A 73 7.15 -1.19 -35.48
C LEU A 73 7.98 -2.25 -34.73
N SER A 74 8.42 -1.94 -33.51
CA SER A 74 9.28 -2.78 -32.69
C SER A 74 8.59 -3.13 -31.38
N ASP A 75 8.70 -4.38 -30.96
CA ASP A 75 8.29 -4.88 -29.64
C ASP A 75 9.46 -4.95 -28.64
N ASP A 76 10.67 -4.61 -29.07
CA ASP A 76 11.86 -4.50 -28.20
C ASP A 76 11.63 -3.48 -27.05
N PRO A 77 11.67 -3.93 -25.78
CA PRO A 77 11.49 -3.06 -24.61
C PRO A 77 12.44 -1.87 -24.56
N SER A 78 13.69 -2.02 -25.01
CA SER A 78 14.67 -0.93 -25.00
C SER A 78 14.29 0.19 -25.98
N VAL A 79 13.64 -0.14 -27.09
CA VAL A 79 13.13 0.85 -28.04
C VAL A 79 11.93 1.59 -27.45
N ILE A 80 11.03 0.87 -26.78
CA ILE A 80 9.86 1.45 -26.10
C ILE A 80 10.32 2.40 -24.98
N GLU A 81 11.27 1.97 -24.16
CA GLU A 81 11.87 2.78 -23.09
C GLU A 81 12.47 4.08 -23.65
N ALA A 82 13.24 4.01 -24.75
CA ALA A 82 13.83 5.19 -25.38
C ALA A 82 12.76 6.19 -25.86
N VAL A 83 11.61 5.70 -26.35
CA VAL A 83 10.48 6.56 -26.74
C VAL A 83 9.88 7.23 -25.50
N LEU A 84 9.61 6.49 -24.43
CA LEU A 84 9.07 7.03 -23.18
C LEU A 84 10.01 8.07 -22.55
N ALA A 85 11.31 7.77 -22.51
CA ALA A 85 12.34 8.66 -22.00
C ALA A 85 12.40 9.99 -22.76
N LYS A 86 12.19 9.99 -24.09
CA LYS A 86 12.16 11.20 -24.91
C LYS A 86 11.06 12.19 -24.50
N PHE A 87 9.91 11.69 -24.06
CA PHE A 87 8.80 12.53 -23.64
C PHE A 87 8.81 12.86 -22.15
N SER A 88 9.70 12.22 -21.40
CA SER A 88 9.77 12.37 -19.95
C SER A 88 10.23 13.77 -19.56
N ASP A 89 9.54 14.33 -18.58
CA ASP A 89 9.87 15.57 -17.91
C ASP A 89 10.61 15.28 -16.61
N VAL A 90 11.51 16.18 -16.22
CA VAL A 90 12.14 16.10 -14.90
C VAL A 90 11.16 16.65 -13.87
N ALA A 91 10.85 15.83 -12.87
CA ALA A 91 10.04 16.22 -11.72
C ALA A 91 10.81 15.96 -10.43
N TYR A 92 10.67 16.89 -9.49
CA TYR A 92 11.26 16.77 -8.17
C TYR A 92 10.14 16.79 -7.12
N PRO A 93 10.21 15.93 -6.09
CA PRO A 93 9.32 16.03 -4.94
C PRO A 93 9.40 17.42 -4.31
N ASP A 94 8.27 17.91 -3.79
CA ASP A 94 8.22 19.14 -3.00
C ASP A 94 9.00 19.00 -1.69
N GLU A 95 9.48 20.11 -1.11
CA GLU A 95 10.18 20.10 0.18
C GLU A 95 9.34 19.52 1.33
N ARG A 96 8.02 19.51 1.20
CA ARG A 96 7.08 18.91 2.17
C ARG A 96 6.80 17.44 1.90
N SER A 97 7.39 16.86 0.86
CA SER A 97 7.25 15.46 0.51
C SER A 97 7.60 14.56 1.69
N VAL A 98 6.91 13.44 1.80
CA VAL A 98 7.26 12.40 2.78
C VAL A 98 8.65 11.80 2.51
N LEU A 99 9.14 11.89 1.27
CA LEU A 99 10.49 11.43 0.89
C LEU A 99 11.59 12.28 1.53
N CYS A 100 11.31 13.52 1.94
CA CYS A 100 12.22 14.35 2.72
C CYS A 100 12.26 13.94 4.21
N ARG A 101 11.45 12.96 4.63
CA ARG A 101 11.27 12.50 6.01
C ARG A 101 11.64 11.03 6.22
N ILE A 102 12.43 10.44 5.32
CA ILE A 102 12.81 9.01 5.39
C ILE A 102 13.43 8.64 6.73
N GLU A 103 14.30 9.46 7.32
CA GLU A 103 14.88 9.17 8.64
C GLU A 103 13.81 9.06 9.75
N MET A 104 12.80 9.93 9.71
CA MET A 104 11.68 9.91 10.66
C MET A 104 10.75 8.71 10.40
N LEU A 105 10.53 8.38 9.13
CA LEU A 105 9.79 7.17 8.73
C LEU A 105 10.50 5.94 9.27
N ASP A 106 11.80 5.80 9.02
CA ASP A 106 12.56 4.63 9.43
C ASP A 106 12.62 4.49 10.95
N LYS A 107 12.74 5.62 11.66
CA LYS A 107 12.67 5.66 13.12
C LYS A 107 11.32 5.18 13.67
N CYS A 108 10.20 5.60 13.05
CA CYS A 108 8.87 5.34 13.59
C CYS A 108 8.24 4.04 13.06
N PHE A 109 8.34 3.78 11.75
CA PHE A 109 7.73 2.63 11.07
C PHE A 109 8.64 1.39 11.03
N GLY A 110 9.88 1.51 11.52
CA GLY A 110 10.81 0.40 11.65
C GLY A 110 10.54 -0.57 12.79
N HIS A 111 9.54 -0.32 13.66
CA HIS A 111 9.22 -1.15 14.82
C HIS A 111 8.35 -2.36 14.51
N ASP A 112 8.53 -3.47 15.23
CA ASP A 112 7.94 -4.79 14.91
C ASP A 112 6.40 -4.83 14.94
N THR A 113 5.77 -3.98 15.74
CA THR A 113 4.31 -3.96 15.92
C THR A 113 3.67 -2.60 15.63
N VAL A 114 2.38 -2.58 15.28
CA VAL A 114 1.62 -1.34 15.05
C VAL A 114 1.59 -0.48 16.32
N GLU A 115 1.47 -1.12 17.48
CA GLU A 115 1.50 -0.45 18.79
C GLU A 115 2.82 0.29 19.03
N GLU A 116 3.96 -0.34 18.73
CA GLU A 116 5.26 0.32 18.85
C GLU A 116 5.41 1.47 17.86
N ILE A 117 4.91 1.33 16.63
CA ILE A 117 4.89 2.42 15.63
C ILE A 117 4.07 3.61 16.16
N VAL A 118 2.89 3.36 16.73
CA VAL A 118 2.05 4.39 17.34
C VAL A 118 2.76 5.06 18.52
N ASN A 119 3.37 4.28 19.41
CA ASN A 119 4.11 4.80 20.56
C ASN A 119 5.31 5.67 20.15
N ALA A 120 6.05 5.26 19.11
CA ALA A 120 7.15 6.04 18.55
C ALA A 120 6.66 7.37 18.00
N LEU A 121 5.59 7.37 17.19
CA LEU A 121 4.98 8.59 16.66
C LEU A 121 4.43 9.51 17.76
N GLU A 122 3.83 8.96 18.82
CA GLU A 122 3.35 9.75 19.98
C GLU A 122 4.50 10.41 20.75
N SER A 123 5.61 9.70 20.91
CA SER A 123 6.82 10.21 21.54
C SER A 123 7.43 11.38 20.74
N GLU A 124 7.54 11.22 19.43
CA GLU A 124 8.02 12.27 18.53
C GLU A 124 7.07 13.47 18.49
N ALA A 125 5.76 13.23 18.42
CA ALA A 125 4.76 14.29 18.45
C ALA A 125 4.81 15.10 19.75
N THR A 126 5.05 14.46 20.89
CA THR A 126 5.13 15.15 22.19
C THR A 126 6.43 15.93 22.33
N GLY A 127 7.56 15.37 21.88
CA GLY A 127 8.88 16.00 22.00
C GLY A 127 9.09 17.19 21.06
N SER A 128 8.55 17.13 19.84
CA SER A 128 8.81 18.12 18.77
C SER A 128 7.58 18.93 18.34
N ASN A 129 6.37 18.52 18.75
CA ASN A 129 5.10 19.04 18.25
C ASN A 129 5.01 19.02 16.71
N ASP A 130 5.63 18.01 16.07
CA ASP A 130 5.64 17.88 14.60
C ASP A 130 4.22 17.63 14.06
N PRO A 131 3.67 18.53 13.22
CA PRO A 131 2.36 18.37 12.60
C PRO A 131 2.22 17.08 11.78
N TRP A 132 3.31 16.58 11.20
CA TRP A 132 3.29 15.35 10.42
C TRP A 132 3.00 14.13 11.30
N CYS A 133 3.67 14.00 12.45
CA CYS A 133 3.41 12.92 13.41
C CYS A 133 1.96 12.95 13.91
N ILE A 134 1.46 14.14 14.27
CA ILE A 134 0.07 14.33 14.73
C ILE A 134 -0.92 13.92 13.64
N SER A 135 -0.69 14.32 12.39
CA SER A 135 -1.55 13.97 11.26
C SER A 135 -1.52 12.47 10.95
N THR A 136 -0.36 11.84 11.07
CA THR A 136 -0.14 10.40 10.85
C THR A 136 -0.86 9.57 11.90
N LEU A 137 -0.72 9.93 13.19
CA LEU A 137 -1.46 9.30 14.29
C LEU A 137 -2.98 9.40 14.08
N LYS A 138 -3.47 10.54 13.60
CA LYS A 138 -4.90 10.70 13.28
C LYS A 138 -5.35 9.71 12.20
N LYS A 139 -4.55 9.49 11.14
CA LYS A 139 -4.86 8.52 10.09
C LYS A 139 -4.88 7.09 10.62
N LEU A 140 -3.86 6.70 11.39
CA LEU A 140 -3.80 5.36 11.99
C LEU A 140 -5.02 5.09 12.89
N ARG A 141 -5.42 6.06 13.72
CA ARG A 141 -6.60 5.95 14.59
C ARG A 141 -7.94 5.88 13.84
N GLN A 142 -7.98 6.25 12.56
CA GLN A 142 -9.17 6.14 11.71
C GLN A 142 -9.26 4.79 10.98
N ALA A 143 -8.15 4.05 10.87
CA ALA A 143 -8.11 2.74 10.23
C ALA A 143 -8.65 1.64 11.16
N SER A 144 -8.99 0.48 10.59
CA SER A 144 -9.35 -0.71 11.38
C SER A 144 -8.11 -1.23 12.10
N PRO A 145 -8.14 -1.42 13.43
CA PRO A 145 -7.00 -1.95 14.19
C PRO A 145 -6.52 -3.31 13.68
N LEU A 146 -7.46 -4.21 13.33
CA LEU A 146 -7.15 -5.51 12.77
C LEU A 146 -6.51 -5.39 11.38
N SER A 147 -7.04 -4.50 10.54
CA SER A 147 -6.50 -4.26 9.19
C SER A 147 -5.09 -3.68 9.23
N LEU A 148 -4.78 -2.82 10.20
CA LEU A 148 -3.43 -2.29 10.40
C LEU A 148 -2.43 -3.42 10.70
N LYS A 149 -2.77 -4.36 11.59
CA LYS A 149 -1.87 -5.48 11.92
C LYS A 149 -1.67 -6.43 10.74
N ILE A 150 -2.76 -6.73 10.01
CA ILE A 150 -2.70 -7.55 8.78
C ILE A 150 -1.82 -6.88 7.73
N ALA A 151 -2.02 -5.59 7.47
CA ALA A 151 -1.24 -4.84 6.49
C ALA A 151 0.24 -4.78 6.85
N LEU A 152 0.59 -4.50 8.12
CA LEU A 152 1.98 -4.47 8.58
C LEU A 152 2.66 -5.83 8.35
N ARG A 153 2.00 -6.91 8.76
CA ARG A 153 2.53 -8.27 8.57
C ARG A 153 2.69 -8.62 7.10
N SER A 154 1.66 -8.37 6.28
CA SER A 154 1.68 -8.67 4.84
C SER A 154 2.84 -7.96 4.13
N ILE A 155 3.01 -6.65 4.36
CA ILE A 155 4.10 -5.86 3.76
C ILE A 155 5.48 -6.38 4.21
N ARG A 156 5.64 -6.77 5.48
CA ARG A 156 6.95 -7.20 5.99
C ARG A 156 7.37 -8.56 5.48
N GLU A 157 6.46 -9.52 5.48
CA GLU A 157 6.74 -10.85 4.93
C GLU A 157 7.10 -10.78 3.44
N SER A 158 6.51 -9.84 2.67
CA SER A 158 6.83 -9.62 1.25
C SER A 158 8.27 -9.25 0.95
N ARG A 159 9.03 -8.69 1.91
CA ARG A 159 10.43 -8.28 1.70
C ARG A 159 11.34 -9.45 1.29
N SER A 160 10.92 -10.68 1.56
CA SER A 160 11.67 -11.91 1.28
C SER A 160 10.96 -12.86 0.32
N GLN A 161 9.89 -12.40 -0.34
CA GLN A 161 9.02 -13.22 -1.17
C GLN A 161 8.96 -12.70 -2.61
N THR A 162 8.67 -13.61 -3.52
CA THR A 162 8.35 -13.31 -4.92
C THR A 162 6.96 -12.66 -5.02
N LEU A 163 6.68 -12.01 -6.16
CA LEU A 163 5.35 -11.47 -6.44
C LEU A 163 4.27 -12.56 -6.42
N GLU A 164 4.58 -13.77 -6.90
CA GLU A 164 3.67 -14.92 -6.88
C GLU A 164 3.28 -15.32 -5.45
N GLU A 165 4.26 -15.47 -4.57
CA GLU A 165 4.00 -15.79 -3.16
C GLU A 165 3.18 -14.70 -2.46
N CYS A 166 3.46 -13.43 -2.78
CA CYS A 166 2.69 -12.29 -2.26
C CYS A 166 1.23 -12.35 -2.74
N LEU A 167 0.98 -12.58 -4.04
CA LEU A 167 -0.37 -12.68 -4.60
C LEU A 167 -1.17 -13.83 -4.00
N ILE A 168 -0.54 -15.00 -3.80
CA ILE A 168 -1.18 -16.15 -3.16
C ILE A 168 -1.58 -15.81 -1.73
N ARG A 169 -0.67 -15.21 -0.94
CA ARG A 169 -0.99 -14.80 0.43
C ARG A 169 -2.08 -13.74 0.47
N GLU A 170 -1.97 -12.69 -0.34
CA GLU A 170 -2.96 -11.63 -0.40
C GLU A 170 -4.34 -12.16 -0.79
N TYR A 171 -4.42 -13.13 -1.70
CA TYR A 171 -5.66 -13.80 -2.04
C TYR A 171 -6.30 -14.49 -0.82
N ARG A 172 -5.51 -15.23 -0.01
CA ARG A 172 -6.02 -15.81 1.26
C ARG A 172 -6.59 -14.74 2.18
N ILE A 173 -5.83 -13.66 2.40
CA ILE A 173 -6.25 -12.56 3.27
C ILE A 173 -7.55 -11.93 2.75
N SER A 174 -7.65 -11.70 1.44
CA SER A 174 -8.83 -11.13 0.79
C SER A 174 -10.08 -12.01 0.94
N VAL A 175 -9.95 -13.33 0.71
CA VAL A 175 -11.06 -14.27 0.90
C VAL A 175 -11.51 -14.29 2.37
N HIS A 176 -10.56 -14.38 3.32
CA HIS A 176 -10.88 -14.35 4.74
C HIS A 176 -11.58 -13.05 5.15
N ALA A 177 -11.12 -11.90 4.64
CA ALA A 177 -11.72 -10.59 4.88
C ALA A 177 -13.16 -10.48 4.34
N ILE A 178 -13.43 -11.03 3.15
CA ILE A 178 -14.76 -10.99 2.51
C ILE A 178 -15.71 -12.02 3.15
N SER A 179 -15.20 -13.14 3.65
CA SER A 179 -16.02 -14.23 4.21
C SER A 179 -16.82 -13.83 5.47
N ARG A 180 -16.40 -12.77 6.17
CA ARG A 180 -16.92 -12.31 7.48
C ARG A 180 -16.79 -13.32 8.63
N GLN A 181 -16.02 -14.39 8.46
CA GLN A 181 -15.86 -15.40 9.51
C GLN A 181 -15.01 -14.89 10.68
N ILE A 182 -14.07 -13.97 10.41
CA ILE A 182 -13.15 -13.43 11.43
C ILE A 182 -13.61 -12.04 11.88
N SER A 183 -13.82 -11.12 10.95
CA SER A 183 -14.30 -9.75 11.24
C SER A 183 -15.27 -9.26 10.16
N SER A 184 -16.13 -8.30 10.55
CA SER A 184 -17.01 -7.57 9.65
C SER A 184 -16.46 -6.20 9.23
N ASP A 185 -15.21 -5.88 9.58
CA ASP A 185 -14.63 -4.56 9.36
C ASP A 185 -14.66 -4.12 7.90
N PHE A 186 -14.39 -5.01 6.94
CA PHE A 186 -14.48 -4.67 5.52
C PHE A 186 -15.88 -4.12 5.14
N TYR A 187 -16.94 -4.80 5.56
CA TYR A 187 -18.32 -4.38 5.28
C TYR A 187 -18.66 -3.07 5.98
N GLU A 188 -18.19 -2.91 7.23
CA GLU A 188 -18.42 -1.70 8.00
C GLU A 188 -17.67 -0.49 7.43
N GLY A 189 -16.45 -0.69 6.96
CA GLY A 189 -15.65 0.35 6.32
C GLY A 189 -16.23 0.78 4.98
N VAL A 190 -16.66 -0.19 4.15
CA VAL A 190 -17.41 0.08 2.92
C VAL A 190 -18.71 0.84 3.22
N ARG A 191 -19.49 0.40 4.22
CA ARG A 191 -20.70 1.12 4.66
C ARG A 191 -20.37 2.56 5.02
N ALA A 192 -19.42 2.77 5.92
CA ALA A 192 -19.11 4.10 6.46
C ALA A 192 -18.54 5.06 5.41
N ARG A 193 -17.70 4.58 4.49
CA ARG A 193 -16.98 5.44 3.53
C ARG A 193 -17.66 5.57 2.19
N LEU A 194 -18.24 4.50 1.64
CA LEU A 194 -18.74 4.48 0.27
C LEU A 194 -20.26 4.57 0.20
N VAL A 195 -20.97 3.90 1.11
CA VAL A 195 -22.44 3.84 1.12
C VAL A 195 -23.03 5.05 1.85
N ASP A 196 -22.80 5.14 3.16
CA ASP A 196 -23.38 6.19 4.02
C ASP A 196 -22.56 7.47 3.97
N ARG A 197 -21.27 7.38 3.58
CA ARG A 197 -20.32 8.50 3.48
C ARG A 197 -20.26 9.35 4.75
N ASN A 198 -20.41 8.69 5.90
CA ASN A 198 -20.36 9.33 7.21
C ASN A 198 -18.95 9.35 7.81
N PHE A 199 -18.01 8.59 7.22
CA PHE A 199 -16.62 8.48 7.67
C PHE A 199 -16.47 8.08 9.15
N ALA A 200 -17.48 7.38 9.69
CA ALA A 200 -17.55 6.93 11.08
C ALA A 200 -17.79 5.41 11.14
N PRO A 201 -16.77 4.60 10.77
CA PRO A 201 -16.83 3.16 10.92
C PRO A 201 -16.74 2.75 12.39
N LYS A 202 -17.43 1.67 12.74
CA LYS A 202 -17.44 1.04 14.06
C LYS A 202 -16.67 -0.27 14.01
N TRP A 203 -15.35 -0.15 14.09
CA TRP A 203 -14.44 -1.29 14.02
C TRP A 203 -14.67 -2.28 15.16
N ASN A 204 -14.48 -3.57 14.86
CA ASN A 204 -14.52 -4.64 15.82
C ASN A 204 -13.35 -5.63 15.59
N PRO A 205 -12.34 -5.65 16.46
CA PRO A 205 -12.23 -4.88 17.71
C PRO A 205 -11.93 -3.38 17.50
N PRO A 206 -12.32 -2.49 18.45
CA PRO A 206 -12.19 -1.04 18.28
C PRO A 206 -10.80 -0.48 18.62
N ARG A 207 -9.92 -1.26 19.27
CA ARG A 207 -8.57 -0.83 19.69
C ARG A 207 -7.50 -1.85 19.29
N LEU A 208 -6.25 -1.39 19.17
CA LEU A 208 -5.12 -2.22 18.74
C LEU A 208 -4.82 -3.34 19.74
N GLU A 209 -4.86 -3.01 21.03
CA GLU A 209 -4.59 -3.93 22.13
C GLU A 209 -5.64 -5.04 22.28
N ASP A 210 -6.81 -4.86 21.66
CA ASP A 210 -7.88 -5.86 21.65
C ASP A 210 -7.77 -6.83 20.45
N VAL A 211 -6.85 -6.57 19.51
CA VAL A 211 -6.54 -7.50 18.41
C VAL A 211 -5.50 -8.52 18.87
N SER A 212 -5.93 -9.77 19.03
CA SER A 212 -5.03 -10.89 19.36
C SER A 212 -4.30 -11.41 18.13
N GLU A 213 -3.10 -11.98 18.31
CA GLU A 213 -2.34 -12.64 17.24
C GLU A 213 -3.15 -13.71 16.51
N ASP A 214 -3.95 -14.53 17.21
CA ASP A 214 -4.82 -15.54 16.58
C ASP A 214 -5.86 -14.94 15.61
N MET A 215 -6.32 -13.70 15.84
CA MET A 215 -7.21 -13.03 14.88
C MET A 215 -6.46 -12.70 13.60
N VAL A 216 -5.21 -12.25 13.71
CA VAL A 216 -4.36 -11.94 12.56
C VAL A 216 -3.97 -13.22 11.85
N ASP A 217 -3.46 -14.22 12.56
CA ASP A 217 -3.02 -15.52 12.03
C ASP A 217 -4.09 -16.18 11.16
N ARG A 218 -5.35 -16.11 11.57
CA ARG A 218 -6.48 -16.69 10.82
C ARG A 218 -6.62 -16.13 9.40
N TYR A 219 -6.20 -14.90 9.13
CA TYR A 219 -6.20 -14.33 7.76
C TYR A 219 -5.11 -14.91 6.86
N PHE A 220 -4.07 -15.51 7.43
CA PHE A 220 -2.92 -16.05 6.70
C PHE A 220 -3.01 -17.58 6.57
N LEU A 221 -3.99 -18.21 7.21
CA LEU A 221 -4.23 -19.65 7.09
C LEU A 221 -4.65 -20.04 5.67
N PRO A 222 -4.24 -21.24 5.20
CA PRO A 222 -4.73 -21.78 3.94
C PRO A 222 -6.26 -21.80 3.87
N LEU A 223 -6.77 -21.69 2.66
CA LEU A 223 -8.22 -21.74 2.42
C LEU A 223 -8.76 -23.17 2.63
N GLY A 224 -10.04 -23.27 2.99
CA GLY A 224 -10.69 -24.55 3.28
C GLY A 224 -10.95 -25.38 2.00
N GLU A 225 -11.37 -26.63 2.16
CA GLU A 225 -11.56 -27.59 1.04
C GLU A 225 -12.45 -27.09 -0.11
N TYR A 226 -13.33 -26.12 0.15
CA TYR A 226 -14.28 -25.58 -0.84
C TYR A 226 -13.81 -24.32 -1.55
N GLU A 227 -12.71 -23.72 -1.12
CA GLU A 227 -12.11 -22.55 -1.76
C GLU A 227 -10.66 -22.89 -2.13
N PRO A 228 -10.35 -23.12 -3.41
CA PRO A 228 -9.00 -23.49 -3.82
C PRO A 228 -8.04 -22.32 -3.61
N GLU A 229 -6.77 -22.65 -3.41
CA GLU A 229 -5.69 -21.66 -3.43
C GLU A 229 -5.58 -20.98 -4.80
N LEU A 230 -5.00 -19.78 -4.83
CA LEU A 230 -4.76 -19.07 -6.09
C LEU A 230 -3.74 -19.84 -6.93
N GLU A 231 -4.16 -20.30 -8.11
CA GLU A 231 -3.28 -20.91 -9.11
C GLU A 231 -2.95 -19.89 -10.21
N LEU A 232 -1.70 -19.43 -10.26
CA LEU A 232 -1.25 -18.53 -11.33
C LEU A 232 -0.93 -19.31 -12.62
N PRO A 233 -1.26 -18.75 -13.81
CA PRO A 233 -0.88 -19.37 -15.07
C PRO A 233 0.65 -19.51 -15.22
N LYS A 234 1.13 -20.71 -15.56
CA LYS A 234 2.58 -21.02 -15.71
C LYS A 234 3.37 -20.05 -16.60
N LYS A 235 2.73 -19.41 -17.59
CA LYS A 235 3.38 -18.42 -18.47
C LYS A 235 3.75 -17.10 -17.79
N LEU A 236 3.11 -16.77 -16.66
CA LEU A 236 3.44 -15.58 -15.87
C LEU A 236 4.62 -15.82 -14.92
N GLN A 237 4.93 -17.08 -14.62
CA GLN A 237 6.05 -17.45 -13.74
C GLN A 237 7.41 -17.12 -14.37
N GLU A 238 7.51 -17.07 -15.70
CA GLU A 238 8.76 -16.77 -16.43
C GLU A 238 8.97 -15.28 -16.73
N ALA A 239 7.97 -14.42 -16.49
CA ALA A 239 7.96 -13.02 -16.94
C ALA A 239 8.44 -12.00 -15.89
N PHE A 240 8.64 -12.45 -14.64
CA PHE A 240 9.01 -11.60 -13.50
C PHE A 240 10.33 -12.02 -12.82
N ASP A 241 11.04 -12.99 -13.40
CA ASP A 241 12.43 -13.36 -13.08
C ASP A 241 13.42 -12.52 -13.93
#